data_AF-A0A7W4HHR1-F1
#
_entry.id   AF-A0A7W4HHR1-F1
#
_cell.length_a   1.000
_cell.length_b   1.000
_cell.length_c   1.000
_cell.angle_alpha   90.00
_cell.angle_beta   90.00
_cell.angle_gamma   90.00
#
_symmetry.space_group_name_H-M   'P 1'
#
loop_
_entity.id
_entity.type
_entity.pdbx_description
1 polymer ?
#
loop_
_entity_poly.entity_id
_entity_poly.type
_entity_poly.pdbx_seq_one_letter_code
_entity_poly.pdbx_strand_id
1 'polypeptide(L)'
;MYLSKSEREKIIAAYDCEGLVESDHYQVEPDTWVYLFRDKNEKKYVLIDADYLDFDFEVYPHLLKFNDGEFIKLEFVLQREVPVKNSASKEQTSGTFLFEYTD
;
A
#
# COMPACT_ATOMS: atom_id res chain seq x y z
N MET A 1 -4.57 -7.20 -8.50
CA MET A 1 -5.60 -6.77 -9.48
C MET A 1 -5.72 -5.23 -9.51
N TYR A 2 -6.00 -4.60 -10.66
CA TYR A 2 -6.20 -3.14 -10.66
C TYR A 2 -7.48 -2.75 -9.90
N LEU A 3 -7.32 -2.04 -8.79
CA LEU A 3 -8.40 -1.46 -8.00
C LEU A 3 -8.91 -0.18 -8.66
N SER A 4 -10.23 -0.02 -8.78
CA SER A 4 -10.83 1.26 -9.17
C SER A 4 -10.65 2.32 -8.08
N LYS A 5 -10.78 3.60 -8.45
CA LYS A 5 -10.68 4.72 -7.50
C LYS A 5 -11.63 4.57 -6.30
N SER A 6 -12.88 4.15 -6.54
CA SER A 6 -13.86 3.98 -5.46
C SER A 6 -13.50 2.82 -4.53
N GLU A 7 -12.90 1.74 -5.06
CA GLU A 7 -12.38 0.65 -4.23
C GLU A 7 -11.21 1.13 -3.36
N ARG A 8 -10.29 1.90 -3.93
CA ARG A 8 -9.17 2.48 -3.18
C ARG A 8 -9.65 3.39 -2.05
N GLU A 9 -10.59 4.30 -2.32
CA GLU A 9 -11.18 5.18 -1.30
C GLU A 9 -11.80 4.38 -0.15
N LYS A 10 -12.53 3.31 -0.49
CA LYS A 10 -13.15 2.38 0.47
C LYS A 10 -12.12 1.63 1.32
N ILE A 11 -11.04 1.14 0.70
CA ILE A 11 -9.97 0.42 1.39
C ILE A 11 -9.20 1.36 2.31
N ILE A 12 -8.85 2.56 1.84
CA ILE A 12 -8.16 3.57 2.65
C ILE A 12 -9.03 4.00 3.86
N ALA A 13 -10.34 4.13 3.68
CA ALA A 13 -11.26 4.37 4.79
C ALA A 13 -11.30 3.20 5.79
N ALA A 14 -11.25 1.96 5.32
CA ALA A 14 -11.16 0.77 6.16
C ALA A 14 -9.86 0.70 7.00
N TYR A 15 -8.78 1.33 6.54
CA TYR A 15 -7.55 1.55 7.31
C TYR A 15 -7.62 2.75 8.28
N ASP A 16 -8.79 3.38 8.46
CA ASP A 16 -8.95 4.59 9.28
C ASP A 16 -8.06 5.75 8.81
N CYS A 17 -7.79 5.78 7.49
CA CYS A 17 -6.92 6.76 6.83
C CYS A 17 -7.73 7.65 5.87
N GLU A 18 -8.98 7.95 6.22
CA GLU A 18 -9.83 8.84 5.44
C GLU A 18 -9.15 10.21 5.25
N GLY A 19 -9.18 10.72 4.01
CA GLY A 19 -8.58 12.02 3.67
C GLY A 19 -7.15 11.98 3.16
N LEU A 20 -6.56 10.78 3.01
CA LEU A 20 -5.34 10.63 2.20
C LEU A 20 -5.60 10.99 0.73
N VAL A 21 -4.66 11.71 0.12
CA VAL A 21 -4.71 12.12 -1.28
C VAL A 21 -3.86 11.18 -2.12
N GLU A 22 -4.47 10.51 -3.10
CA GLU A 22 -3.75 9.68 -4.07
C GLU A 22 -2.81 10.55 -4.91
N SER A 23 -1.53 10.18 -4.96
CA SER A 23 -0.48 10.87 -5.70
C SER A 23 -0.17 10.20 -7.03
N ASP A 24 -0.07 8.86 -7.04
CA ASP A 24 0.20 8.08 -8.25
C ASP A 24 -0.12 6.59 -8.02
N HIS A 25 -0.09 5.78 -9.07
CA HIS A 25 -0.17 4.33 -8.98
C HIS A 25 0.52 3.61 -10.14
N TYR A 26 1.05 2.42 -9.85
CA TYR A 26 1.86 1.66 -10.79
C TYR A 26 1.55 0.17 -10.71
N GLN A 27 1.61 -0.49 -11.87
CA GLN A 27 1.76 -1.93 -11.92
C GLN A 27 3.24 -2.28 -11.77
N VAL A 28 3.55 -3.14 -10.80
CA VAL A 28 4.93 -3.52 -10.47
C VAL A 28 5.23 -4.99 -10.75
N GLU A 29 4.19 -5.82 -10.82
CA GLU A 29 4.21 -7.22 -11.25
C GLU A 29 2.88 -7.53 -11.97
N PRO A 30 2.72 -8.69 -12.64
CA PRO A 30 1.49 -9.01 -13.38
C PRO A 30 0.21 -8.86 -12.54
N ASP A 31 0.25 -9.28 -11.28
CA ASP A 31 -0.92 -9.26 -10.39
C ASP A 31 -0.81 -8.23 -9.25
N THR A 32 0.30 -7.49 -9.16
CA THR A 32 0.57 -6.55 -8.06
C THR A 32 0.53 -5.10 -8.50
N TRP A 33 -0.27 -4.31 -7.76
CA TRP A 33 -0.37 -2.88 -7.94
C TRP A 33 0.04 -2.12 -6.69
N VAL A 34 0.68 -0.98 -6.91
CA VAL A 34 1.13 -0.05 -5.88
C VAL A 34 0.39 1.26 -6.06
N TYR A 35 -0.19 1.77 -4.98
CA TYR A 35 -0.91 3.04 -4.95
C TYR A 35 -0.27 3.95 -3.90
N LEU A 36 0.11 5.16 -4.31
CA LEU A 36 0.81 6.13 -3.48
C LEU A 36 -0.16 7.18 -2.96
N PHE A 37 -0.06 7.47 -1.68
CA PHE A 37 -0.90 8.45 -1.00
C PHE A 37 -0.07 9.38 -0.11
N ARG A 38 -0.64 10.54 0.19
CA ARG A 38 -0.08 11.51 1.15
C ARG A 38 -1.15 12.06 2.08
N ASP A 39 -0.76 12.32 3.33
CA ASP A 39 -1.61 13.07 4.27
C ASP A 39 -1.38 14.58 4.16
N LYS A 40 -2.14 15.36 4.94
CA LYS A 40 -2.02 16.82 5.04
C LYS A 40 -0.67 17.33 5.55
N ASN A 41 0.15 16.46 6.13
CA ASN A 41 1.49 16.76 6.64
C ASN A 41 2.59 16.26 5.69
N GLU A 42 2.24 15.92 4.44
CA GLU A 42 3.15 15.33 3.44
C GLU A 42 3.72 13.96 3.87
N LYS A 43 3.12 13.30 4.85
CA LYS A 43 3.49 11.95 5.23
C LYS A 43 3.06 10.98 4.14
N LYS A 44 3.96 10.10 3.73
CA LYS A 44 3.78 9.23 2.58
C LYS A 44 3.30 7.84 2.98
N TYR A 45 2.36 7.33 2.19
CA TYR A 45 1.74 6.03 2.39
C TYR A 45 1.74 5.26 1.09
N VAL A 46 1.97 3.95 1.17
CA VAL A 46 1.94 3.03 0.05
C VAL A 46 0.94 1.92 0.36
N LEU A 47 -0.09 1.82 -0.47
CA LEU A 47 -1.02 0.70 -0.48
C LEU A 47 -0.58 -0.27 -1.57
N ILE A 48 -0.37 -1.52 -1.17
CA ILE A 48 0.04 -2.60 -2.07
C ILE A 48 -1.15 -3.55 -2.17
N ASP A 49 -1.61 -3.79 -3.39
CA ASP A 49 -2.60 -4.81 -3.71
C ASP A 49 -1.85 -6.04 -4.24
N ALA A 50 -1.77 -7.09 -3.42
CA ALA A 50 -1.05 -8.33 -3.69
C ALA A 50 -1.67 -9.49 -2.91
N ASP A 51 -1.76 -10.67 -3.54
CA ASP A 51 -2.26 -11.88 -2.89
C ASP A 51 -1.35 -12.37 -1.76
N TYR A 52 -0.05 -12.05 -1.85
CA TYR A 52 0.95 -12.38 -0.86
C TYR A 52 2.11 -11.39 -0.93
N LEU A 53 2.64 -11.02 0.23
CA LEU A 53 3.93 -10.35 0.35
C LEU A 53 4.87 -11.28 1.11
N ASP A 54 5.97 -11.69 0.45
CA ASP A 54 6.98 -12.59 1.00
C ASP A 54 7.92 -11.86 1.98
N PHE A 55 7.34 -11.18 2.97
CA PHE A 55 8.07 -10.39 3.95
C PHE A 55 7.50 -10.61 5.35
N ASP A 56 8.36 -11.04 6.26
CA ASP A 56 8.07 -10.99 7.69
C ASP A 56 8.58 -9.65 8.24
N PHE A 57 7.67 -8.69 8.40
CA PHE A 57 8.00 -7.34 8.88
C PHE A 57 8.16 -7.27 10.41
N GLU A 58 8.84 -8.24 11.02
CA GLU A 58 8.98 -8.29 12.49
C GLU A 58 9.67 -7.04 13.09
N VAL A 59 10.49 -6.33 12.29
CA VAL A 59 11.26 -5.16 12.75
C VAL A 59 11.42 -4.09 11.65
N TYR A 60 10.94 -2.87 11.85
CA TYR A 60 11.15 -1.75 10.91
C TYR A 60 12.45 -0.95 11.19
N PRO A 61 13.05 -0.28 10.18
CA PRO A 61 12.58 -0.10 8.80
C PRO A 61 12.99 -1.24 7.85
N HIS A 62 12.26 -1.38 6.74
CA HIS A 62 12.49 -2.39 5.71
C HIS A 62 12.54 -1.80 4.30
N LEU A 63 13.44 -2.33 3.46
CA LEU A 63 13.55 -1.93 2.06
C LEU A 63 12.74 -2.88 1.18
N LEU A 64 11.63 -2.39 0.65
CA LEU A 64 10.82 -3.10 -0.35
C LEU A 64 11.26 -2.67 -1.74
N LYS A 65 11.55 -3.63 -2.62
CA LYS A 65 11.96 -3.37 -3.99
C LYS A 65 11.13 -4.16 -4.98
N PHE A 66 10.59 -3.46 -5.97
CA PHE A 66 10.03 -4.05 -7.17
C PHE A 66 11.01 -3.82 -8.31
N ASN A 67 11.66 -4.89 -8.77
CA ASN A 67 12.81 -4.81 -9.69
C ASN A 67 12.64 -5.64 -10.97
N ASP A 68 11.40 -5.97 -11.32
CA ASP A 68 11.10 -6.65 -12.58
C ASP A 68 11.48 -5.77 -13.79
N GLY A 69 12.05 -6.37 -14.82
CA GLY A 69 12.48 -5.66 -16.03
C GLY A 69 11.34 -5.27 -16.95
N GLU A 70 10.17 -5.90 -16.84
CA GLU A 70 8.98 -5.66 -17.65
C GLU A 70 8.09 -4.55 -17.07
N PHE A 71 8.23 -4.25 -15.78
CA PHE A 71 7.38 -3.30 -15.05
C PHE A 71 8.15 -2.10 -14.48
N ILE A 72 7.42 -1.15 -13.89
CA ILE A 72 8.03 0.02 -13.25
C ILE A 72 8.81 -0.42 -12.02
N LYS A 73 10.08 -0.01 -11.96
CA LYS A 73 10.95 -0.27 -10.83
C LYS A 73 10.71 0.75 -9.73
N LEU A 74 10.43 0.28 -8.53
CA LEU A 74 10.17 1.12 -7.35
C LEU A 74 10.90 0.55 -6.15
N GLU A 75 11.37 1.45 -5.29
CA GLU A 75 11.97 1.10 -4.01
C GLU A 75 11.33 1.96 -2.91
N PHE A 76 10.99 1.35 -1.79
CA PHE A 76 10.38 2.03 -0.65
C PHE A 76 11.09 1.64 0.64
N VAL A 77 11.45 2.62 1.47
CA VAL A 77 11.88 2.37 2.85
C VAL A 77 10.64 2.39 3.74
N LEU A 78 10.04 1.21 3.95
CA LEU A 78 8.88 1.01 4.80
C LEU A 78 9.24 1.30 6.25
N GLN A 79 8.45 2.16 6.90
CA GLN A 79 8.65 2.60 8.27
C GLN A 79 7.72 1.89 9.25
N ARG A 80 6.50 1.59 8.81
CA ARG A 80 5.46 1.01 9.66
C ARG A 80 4.28 0.50 8.83
N GLU A 81 3.75 -0.66 9.18
CA GLU A 81 2.43 -1.11 8.70
C GLU A 81 1.29 -0.42 9.45
N VAL A 82 0.27 -0.01 8.70
CA VAL A 82 -0.98 0.52 9.23
C VAL A 82 -1.96 -0.63 9.45
N PRO A 83 -2.27 -1.01 10.71
CA PRO A 83 -3.14 -2.14 10.96
C PRO A 83 -4.62 -1.77 10.74
N VAL A 84 -5.39 -2.73 10.23
CA VAL A 84 -6.85 -2.62 10.14
C VAL A 84 -7.45 -2.77 11.54
N LYS A 85 -8.08 -1.71 12.05
CA LYS A 85 -8.60 -1.67 13.43
C LYS A 85 -9.92 -2.43 13.60
N ASN A 86 -10.75 -2.51 12.56
CA ASN A 86 -12.08 -3.11 12.61
C ASN A 86 -12.08 -4.49 11.95
N SER A 87 -12.54 -5.51 12.68
CA SER A 87 -12.66 -6.88 12.15
C SER A 87 -13.62 -6.99 10.97
N ALA A 88 -14.67 -6.17 10.92
CA ALA A 88 -15.61 -6.14 9.78
C ALA A 88 -14.96 -5.59 8.50
N SER A 89 -13.90 -4.82 8.63
CA SER A 89 -13.15 -4.23 7.52
C SER A 89 -12.09 -5.17 6.96
N LYS A 90 -11.83 -6.31 7.61
CA LYS A 90 -10.80 -7.27 7.16
C LYS A 90 -11.09 -7.90 5.80
N GLU A 91 -12.36 -8.17 5.51
CA GLU A 91 -12.74 -8.68 4.18
C GLU A 91 -12.50 -7.61 3.10
N GLN A 92 -12.75 -6.35 3.44
CA GLN A 92 -12.63 -5.23 2.52
C GLN A 92 -11.18 -4.87 2.18
N THR A 93 -10.25 -5.10 3.10
CA THR A 93 -8.81 -4.89 2.91
C THR A 93 -8.06 -6.17 2.56
N SER A 94 -8.77 -7.27 2.31
CA SER A 94 -8.15 -8.55 1.99
C SER A 94 -7.32 -8.44 0.71
N GLY A 95 -6.09 -8.98 0.73
CA GLY A 95 -5.15 -8.83 -0.38
C GLY A 95 -4.54 -7.44 -0.51
N THR A 96 -4.70 -6.59 0.52
CA THR A 96 -4.05 -5.27 0.54
C THR A 96 -3.22 -5.06 1.80
N PHE A 97 -2.17 -4.27 1.66
CA PHE A 97 -1.26 -3.90 2.74
C PHE A 97 -0.95 -2.41 2.65
N LEU A 98 -1.07 -1.70 3.77
CA LEU A 98 -0.82 -0.26 3.83
C LEU A 98 0.37 0.03 4.74
N PHE A 99 1.35 0.77 4.21
CA PHE A 99 2.54 1.16 4.96
C PHE A 99 2.80 2.64 4.89
N GLU A 100 3.41 3.18 5.95
CA GLU A 100 4.13 4.44 5.92
C GLU A 100 5.51 4.20 5.31
N TYR A 101 5.98 5.11 4.45
CA TYR A 101 7.31 4.99 3.84
C TYR A 101 8.04 6.33 3.74
N THR A 102 9.36 6.26 3.52
CA THR A 102 10.21 7.40 3.13
C THR A 102 10.95 7.08 1.84
N ASP A 103 11.44 8.12 1.17
CA ASP A 103 12.41 7.99 0.07
C ASP A 103 13.78 7.52 0.57
#